data_AF-A0A7V9QJ42-F1
#
_entry.id   AF-A0A7V9QJ42-F1
#
_cell.length_a   1.000
_cell.length_b   1.000
_cell.length_c   1.000
_cell.angle_alpha   90.00
_cell.angle_beta   90.00
_cell.angle_gamma   90.00
#
_symmetry.space_group_name_H-M   'P 1'
#
loop_
_entity.id
_entity.type
_entity.pdbx_description
1 polymer ?
#
loop_
_entity_poly.entity_id
_entity_poly.type
_entity_poly.pdbx_seq_one_letter_code
_entity_poly.pdbx_strand_id
1 'polypeptide(L)'
;MTRRQLLVLLAVIGVGIALYLTLYKIGVIGVLSCTVGSCEAVNTSKWSVFLGLPVSAWGLLAYVALLVIALIGGTEAREQSVPIAKIIVALAAWSVLFSAWLTYLELFVIHAICIWCVTSALLWVVILAVSIADLRAVSRAA
;
A
#
# COMPACT_ATOMS: atom_id res chain seq x y z
N MET A 1 -7.38 11.72 -17.40
CA MET A 1 -7.28 11.12 -16.06
C MET A 1 -6.77 12.16 -15.10
N THR A 2 -7.53 12.52 -14.07
CA THR A 2 -7.00 13.37 -12.99
C THR A 2 -6.02 12.55 -12.14
N ARG A 3 -5.08 13.23 -11.46
CA ARG A 3 -4.08 12.55 -10.60
C ARG A 3 -4.75 11.74 -9.49
N ARG A 4 -5.91 12.18 -9.02
CA ARG A 4 -6.73 11.49 -8.01
C ARG A 4 -7.38 10.21 -8.53
N GLN A 5 -7.82 10.17 -9.79
CA GLN A 5 -8.29 8.92 -10.42
C GLN A 5 -7.18 7.87 -10.48
N LEU A 6 -5.94 8.29 -10.76
CA LEU A 6 -4.80 7.38 -10.76
C LEU A 6 -4.53 6.81 -9.35
N LEU A 7 -4.60 7.64 -8.31
CA LEU A 7 -4.49 7.19 -6.92
C LEU A 7 -5.58 6.18 -6.55
N VAL A 8 -6.82 6.41 -6.98
CA VAL A 8 -7.94 5.47 -6.77
C VAL A 8 -7.64 4.12 -7.44
N LEU A 9 -7.20 4.12 -8.70
CA LEU A 9 -6.86 2.88 -9.40
C LEU A 9 -5.74 2.10 -8.70
N LEU A 10 -4.66 2.80 -8.32
CA LEU A 10 -3.54 2.19 -7.61
C LEU A 10 -3.98 1.63 -6.24
N ALA A 11 -4.87 2.34 -5.53
CA ALA A 11 -5.42 1.88 -4.27
C ALA A 11 -6.29 0.61 -4.46
N VAL A 12 -7.13 0.54 -5.48
CA VAL A 12 -7.94 -0.65 -5.78
C VAL A 12 -7.05 -1.87 -6.06
N ILE A 13 -5.98 -1.69 -6.84
CA ILE A 13 -5.00 -2.76 -7.10
C ILE A 13 -4.34 -3.20 -5.79
N GLY A 14 -3.92 -2.25 -4.96
CA GLY A 14 -3.31 -2.52 -3.65
C GLY A 14 -4.26 -3.25 -2.69
N VAL A 15 -5.54 -2.87 -2.65
CA VAL A 15 -6.59 -3.58 -1.89
C VAL A 15 -6.69 -5.02 -2.35
N GLY A 16 -6.71 -5.28 -3.67
CA GLY A 16 -6.76 -6.64 -4.21
C GLY A 16 -5.60 -7.51 -3.74
N ILE A 17 -4.36 -6.99 -3.81
CA ILE A 17 -3.16 -7.70 -3.36
C ILE A 17 -3.22 -7.97 -1.85
N ALA A 18 -3.51 -6.93 -1.05
CA ALA A 18 -3.52 -7.05 0.41
C ALA A 18 -4.64 -7.97 0.91
N LEU A 19 -5.81 -7.92 0.26
CA LEU A 19 -6.92 -8.82 0.54
C LEU A 19 -6.56 -10.26 0.19
N TYR A 20 -5.97 -10.51 -0.98
CA TYR A 20 -5.50 -11.84 -1.38
C TYR A 20 -4.55 -12.46 -0.35
N LEU A 21 -3.53 -11.70 0.08
CA LEU A 21 -2.60 -12.15 1.13
C LEU A 21 -3.28 -12.38 2.47
N THR A 22 -4.21 -11.50 2.85
CA THR A 22 -4.96 -11.63 4.11
C THR A 22 -5.83 -12.87 4.12
N LEU A 23 -6.55 -13.13 3.03
CA LEU A 23 -7.38 -14.32 2.85
C LEU A 23 -6.55 -15.62 2.91
N TYR A 24 -5.35 -15.62 2.34
CA TYR A 24 -4.42 -16.75 2.51
C TYR A 24 -4.00 -16.92 3.97
N LYS A 25 -3.61 -15.84 4.65
CA LYS A 25 -3.11 -15.91 6.03
C LYS A 25 -4.17 -16.40 7.02
N ILE A 26 -5.46 -16.10 6.78
CA ILE A 26 -6.58 -16.60 7.60
C ILE A 26 -7.04 -18.01 7.19
N GLY A 27 -6.38 -18.66 6.22
CA GLY A 27 -6.66 -20.03 5.79
C GLY A 27 -7.84 -20.20 4.84
N VAL A 28 -8.39 -19.10 4.28
CA VAL A 28 -9.46 -19.17 3.27
C VAL A 28 -8.90 -19.64 1.92
N ILE A 29 -7.64 -19.30 1.63
CA ILE A 29 -6.95 -19.70 0.40
C ILE A 29 -5.82 -20.64 0.78
N GLY A 30 -5.81 -21.87 0.26
CA GLY A 30 -4.84 -22.90 0.63
C GLY A 30 -3.49 -22.81 -0.11
N VAL A 31 -3.39 -22.02 -1.17
CA VAL A 31 -2.16 -21.90 -1.98
C VAL A 31 -1.87 -20.44 -2.32
N LEU A 32 -0.61 -20.03 -2.17
CA LEU A 32 -0.14 -18.73 -2.61
C LEU A 32 0.52 -18.85 -3.99
N SER A 33 0.08 -18.03 -4.94
CA SER A 33 0.77 -17.93 -6.24
C SER A 33 2.07 -17.15 -6.08
N CYS A 34 3.21 -17.84 -5.92
CA CYS A 34 4.54 -17.25 -5.97
C CYS A 34 5.22 -17.62 -7.28
N THR A 35 5.43 -16.63 -8.14
CA THR A 35 6.22 -16.81 -9.37
C THR A 35 7.72 -16.76 -9.08
N VAL A 36 8.16 -15.95 -8.11
CA VAL A 36 9.57 -15.78 -7.73
C VAL A 36 9.70 -15.65 -6.21
N GLY A 37 10.63 -16.40 -5.61
CA GLY A 37 10.90 -16.38 -4.17
C GLY A 37 9.99 -17.31 -3.35
N SER A 38 10.03 -17.15 -2.03
CA SER A 38 9.35 -18.02 -1.05
C SER A 38 8.33 -17.22 -0.23
N CYS A 39 7.24 -16.78 -0.86
CA CYS A 39 6.24 -15.95 -0.16
C CYS A 39 5.54 -16.70 0.98
N GLU A 40 5.44 -18.03 0.90
CA GLU A 40 4.90 -18.87 1.97
C GLU A 40 5.82 -18.86 3.21
N ALA A 41 7.14 -18.89 3.02
CA ALA A 41 8.11 -18.72 4.11
C ALA A 41 7.99 -17.34 4.76
N VAL A 42 7.80 -16.28 3.97
CA VAL A 42 7.59 -14.92 4.49
C VAL A 42 6.28 -14.82 5.27
N ASN A 43 5.17 -15.35 4.71
CA ASN A 43 3.85 -15.30 5.35
C ASN A 43 3.72 -16.22 6.56
N THR A 44 4.49 -17.29 6.68
CA THR A 44 4.49 -18.15 7.88
C THR A 44 5.48 -17.69 8.95
N SER A 45 6.39 -16.76 8.61
CA SER A 45 7.37 -16.22 9.56
C SER A 45 6.74 -15.49 10.74
N LYS A 46 7.48 -15.38 11.86
CA LYS A 46 7.08 -14.59 13.04
C LYS A 46 6.81 -13.11 12.72
N TRP A 47 7.42 -12.59 11.66
CA TRP A 47 7.31 -11.18 11.24
C TRP A 47 6.06 -10.91 10.39
N SER A 48 5.37 -11.96 9.95
CA SER A 48 4.08 -11.83 9.23
C SER A 48 2.94 -11.32 10.11
N VAL A 49 3.15 -11.24 11.43
CA VAL A 49 2.19 -10.73 12.40
C VAL A 49 2.79 -9.50 13.08
N PHE A 50 2.08 -8.38 13.01
CA PHE A 50 2.43 -7.13 13.65
C PHE A 50 1.29 -6.68 14.55
N LEU A 51 1.58 -6.48 15.84
CA LEU A 51 0.59 -6.12 16.87
C LEU A 51 -0.60 -7.11 16.95
N GLY A 52 -0.35 -8.41 16.76
CA GLY A 52 -1.37 -9.45 16.81
C GLY A 52 -2.22 -9.61 15.54
N LEU A 53 -2.01 -8.75 14.53
CA LEU A 53 -2.69 -8.84 13.22
C LEU A 53 -1.71 -9.16 12.09
N PRO A 54 -2.16 -9.82 11.01
CA PRO A 54 -1.35 -10.00 9.83
C PRO A 54 -0.85 -8.67 9.28
N VAL A 55 0.42 -8.62 8.86
CA VAL A 55 0.98 -7.45 8.16
C VAL A 55 0.17 -7.12 6.90
N SER A 56 -0.38 -8.14 6.23
CA SER A 56 -1.27 -7.97 5.08
C SER A 56 -2.57 -7.23 5.43
N ALA A 57 -3.09 -7.38 6.65
CA ALA A 57 -4.28 -6.69 7.12
C ALA A 57 -3.99 -5.19 7.38
N TRP A 58 -2.81 -4.87 7.91
CA TRP A 58 -2.34 -3.49 8.01
C TRP A 58 -2.17 -2.83 6.64
N GLY A 59 -1.62 -3.56 5.67
CA GLY A 59 -1.54 -3.11 4.29
C GLY A 59 -2.93 -2.85 3.68
N LEU A 60 -3.88 -3.74 3.92
CA LEU A 60 -5.26 -3.60 3.47
C LEU A 60 -5.91 -2.33 4.06
N LEU A 61 -5.76 -2.11 5.37
CA LEU A 61 -6.26 -0.91 6.03
C LEU A 61 -5.67 0.37 5.42
N ALA A 62 -4.37 0.39 5.14
CA ALA A 62 -3.71 1.54 4.52
C ALA A 62 -4.22 1.81 3.10
N TYR A 63 -4.41 0.77 2.26
CA TYR A 63 -4.96 0.94 0.92
C TYR A 63 -6.44 1.35 0.93
N VAL A 64 -7.25 0.82 1.85
CA VAL A 64 -8.65 1.24 2.02
C VAL A 64 -8.72 2.69 2.48
N ALA A 65 -7.88 3.09 3.45
CA ALA A 65 -7.80 4.49 3.89
C ALA A 65 -7.43 5.42 2.73
N LEU A 66 -6.41 5.05 1.94
CA LEU A 66 -6.03 5.79 0.74
C LEU A 66 -7.20 5.91 -0.25
N LEU A 67 -7.90 4.81 -0.52
CA LEU A 67 -9.05 4.77 -1.43
C LEU A 67 -10.16 5.74 -0.97
N VAL A 68 -10.54 5.67 0.31
CA VAL A 68 -11.59 6.54 0.89
C VAL A 68 -11.17 8.02 0.81
N ILE A 69 -9.94 8.34 1.20
CA ILE A 69 -9.44 9.72 1.16
C ILE A 69 -9.36 10.23 -0.29
N ALA A 70 -8.90 9.41 -1.23
CA ALA A 70 -8.82 9.76 -2.64
C ALA A 70 -10.21 9.97 -3.27
N LEU A 71 -11.20 9.16 -2.90
CA LEU A 71 -12.59 9.34 -3.36
C LEU A 71 -13.23 10.61 -2.80
N ILE A 72 -13.05 10.89 -1.51
CA ILE A 72 -13.56 12.12 -0.87
C ILE A 72 -12.88 13.35 -1.49
N GLY A 73 -11.57 13.26 -1.73
CA GLY A 73 -10.78 14.30 -2.40
C GLY A 73 -11.12 14.46 -3.87
N GLY A 74 -11.59 13.43 -4.56
CA GLY A 74 -11.91 13.48 -6.00
C GLY A 74 -13.17 14.27 -6.35
N THR A 75 -13.89 14.82 -5.37
CA THR A 75 -15.06 15.67 -5.61
C THR A 75 -14.63 17.07 -6.04
N GLU A 76 -15.35 17.68 -6.99
CA GLU A 76 -15.05 19.02 -7.56
C GLU A 76 -14.80 20.08 -6.47
N ALA A 77 -15.54 20.03 -5.36
CA ALA A 77 -15.41 20.96 -4.24
C ALA A 77 -14.11 20.79 -3.41
N ARG A 78 -13.47 19.61 -3.45
CA ARG A 78 -12.29 19.27 -2.66
C ARG A 78 -11.07 18.93 -3.49
N GLU A 79 -11.16 18.96 -4.81
CA GLU A 79 -10.06 18.68 -5.72
C GLU A 79 -8.85 19.60 -5.44
N GLN A 80 -9.10 20.85 -5.09
CA GLN A 80 -8.07 21.85 -4.76
C GLN A 80 -7.76 21.96 -3.25
N SER A 81 -8.24 21.03 -2.42
CA SER A 81 -7.95 21.07 -0.98
C SER A 81 -6.52 20.61 -0.68
N VAL A 82 -5.63 21.57 -0.45
CA VAL A 82 -4.26 21.36 0.08
C VAL A 82 -4.21 20.40 1.29
N PRO A 83 -5.08 20.47 2.31
CA PRO A 83 -4.98 19.58 3.47
C PRO A 83 -5.18 18.10 3.10
N ILE A 84 -6.10 17.78 2.17
CA ILE A 84 -6.34 16.40 1.72
C ILE A 84 -5.11 15.84 1.01
N ALA A 85 -4.52 16.64 0.11
CA ALA A 85 -3.31 16.24 -0.60
C ALA A 85 -2.13 15.98 0.37
N LYS A 86 -1.99 16.80 1.42
CA LYS A 86 -0.98 16.57 2.48
C LYS A 86 -1.21 15.27 3.25
N ILE A 87 -2.46 14.95 3.60
CA ILE A 87 -2.81 13.70 4.30
C ILE A 87 -2.45 12.49 3.42
N ILE A 88 -2.78 12.52 2.14
CA ILE A 88 -2.44 11.43 1.20
C ILE A 88 -0.92 11.23 1.13
N VAL A 89 -0.15 12.31 1.00
CA VAL A 89 1.32 12.24 0.96
C VAL A 89 1.89 11.69 2.28
N ALA A 90 1.37 12.12 3.42
CA ALA A 90 1.81 11.63 4.73
C ALA A 90 1.54 10.12 4.90
N LEU A 91 0.34 9.67 4.50
CA LEU A 91 -0.03 8.26 4.51
C LEU A 91 0.89 7.44 3.59
N ALA A 92 1.09 7.90 2.36
CA ALA A 92 1.95 7.21 1.40
C ALA A 92 3.41 7.15 1.86
N ALA A 93 3.94 8.23 2.44
CA ALA A 93 5.29 8.28 2.96
C ALA A 93 5.47 7.28 4.12
N TRP A 94 4.51 7.24 5.06
CA TRP A 94 4.52 6.27 6.15
C TRP A 94 4.50 4.83 5.64
N SER A 95 3.63 4.53 4.67
CA SER A 95 3.52 3.21 4.07
C SER A 95 4.77 2.79 3.31
N VAL A 96 5.47 3.72 2.65
CA VAL A 96 6.78 3.45 2.01
C VAL A 96 7.84 3.13 3.07
N LEU A 97 7.91 3.90 4.16
CA LEU A 97 8.84 3.61 5.26
C LEU A 97 8.58 2.24 5.88
N PHE A 98 7.32 1.92 6.14
CA PHE A 98 6.93 0.62 6.67
C PHE A 98 7.27 -0.52 5.70
N SER A 99 7.02 -0.33 4.41
CA SER A 99 7.39 -1.31 3.37
C SER A 99 8.90 -1.51 3.28
N ALA A 100 9.69 -0.43 3.38
CA ALA A 100 11.15 -0.51 3.37
C ALA A 100 11.69 -1.30 4.58
N TRP A 101 11.07 -1.14 5.75
CA TRP A 101 11.41 -1.94 6.92
C TRP A 101 11.10 -3.43 6.72
N LEU A 102 9.95 -3.76 6.13
CA LEU A 102 9.62 -5.16 5.80
C LEU A 102 10.61 -5.75 4.78
N THR A 103 10.97 -5.01 3.72
CA THR A 103 11.97 -5.44 2.75
C THR A 103 13.32 -5.71 3.41
N TYR A 104 13.71 -4.89 4.40
CA TYR A 104 14.90 -5.15 5.20
C TYR A 104 14.80 -6.48 5.96
N LEU A 105 13.65 -6.78 6.58
CA LEU A 105 13.44 -8.07 7.26
C LEU A 105 13.47 -9.26 6.29
N GLU A 106 12.90 -9.11 5.09
CA GLU A 106 12.90 -10.14 4.04
C GLU A 106 14.33 -10.51 3.61
N LEU A 107 15.19 -9.51 3.38
CA LEU A 107 16.54 -9.72 2.88
C LEU A 107 17.54 -10.16 3.96
N PHE A 108 17.51 -9.53 5.14
CA PHE A 108 18.57 -9.71 6.15
C PHE A 108 18.20 -10.68 7.28
N VAL A 109 16.91 -10.93 7.51
CA VAL A 109 16.46 -11.79 8.61
C VAL A 109 15.87 -13.08 8.10
N ILE A 110 14.86 -12.99 7.23
CA ILE A 110 14.14 -14.16 6.70
C ILE A 110 14.94 -14.83 5.57
N HIS A 111 15.78 -14.07 4.86
CA HIS A 111 16.51 -14.52 3.67
C HIS A 111 15.56 -15.11 2.60
N ALA A 112 14.35 -14.56 2.50
CA ALA A 112 13.33 -14.98 1.57
C ALA A 112 12.59 -13.75 1.03
N ILE A 113 12.37 -13.73 -0.28
CA ILE A 113 11.69 -12.63 -0.97
C ILE A 113 10.25 -13.03 -1.27
N CYS A 114 9.31 -12.12 -1.02
CA CYS A 114 7.92 -12.26 -1.40
C CYS A 114 7.59 -11.31 -2.55
N ILE A 115 7.27 -11.84 -3.74
CA ILE A 115 6.94 -11.01 -4.91
C ILE A 115 5.75 -10.08 -4.65
N TRP A 116 4.77 -10.51 -3.85
CA TRP A 116 3.60 -9.69 -3.49
C TRP A 116 3.96 -8.53 -2.56
N CYS A 117 4.85 -8.76 -1.59
CA CYS A 117 5.34 -7.70 -0.69
C CYS A 117 6.13 -6.66 -1.49
N VAL A 118 7.04 -7.10 -2.36
CA VAL A 118 7.83 -6.22 -3.23
C VAL A 118 6.93 -5.43 -4.18
N THR A 119 5.90 -6.07 -4.75
CA THR A 119 4.91 -5.40 -5.60
C THR A 119 4.13 -4.35 -4.82
N SER A 120 3.72 -4.64 -3.58
CA SER A 120 3.06 -3.66 -2.71
C SER A 120 3.98 -2.49 -2.35
N ALA A 121 5.26 -2.75 -2.08
CA ALA A 121 6.25 -1.71 -1.83
C ALA A 121 6.42 -0.78 -3.05
N LEU A 122 6.53 -1.35 -4.26
CA LEU A 122 6.57 -0.59 -5.52
C LEU A 122 5.31 0.24 -5.73
N LEU A 123 4.12 -0.33 -5.46
CA LEU A 123 2.86 0.41 -5.54
C LEU A 123 2.85 1.63 -4.61
N TRP A 124 3.31 1.49 -3.36
CA TRP A 124 3.38 2.62 -2.43
C TRP A 124 4.36 3.70 -2.88
N VAL A 125 5.49 3.33 -3.49
CA VAL A 125 6.44 4.28 -4.07
C VAL A 125 5.79 5.07 -5.21
N VAL A 126 5.05 4.40 -6.10
CA VAL A 126 4.33 5.06 -7.21
C VAL A 126 3.23 5.98 -6.65
N ILE A 127 2.45 5.51 -5.67
CA ILE A 127 1.43 6.31 -4.99
C ILE A 127 2.04 7.56 -4.35
N LEU A 128 3.21 7.44 -3.71
CA LEU A 128 3.92 8.57 -3.13
C LEU A 128 4.34 9.58 -4.20
N ALA A 129 4.89 9.12 -5.33
CA ALA A 129 5.27 10.01 -6.43
C ALA A 129 4.07 10.76 -7.02
N VAL A 130 2.96 10.07 -7.25
CA VAL A 130 1.72 10.66 -7.79
C VAL A 130 1.09 11.64 -6.78
N SER A 131 1.08 11.30 -5.49
CA SER A 131 0.51 12.16 -4.45
C SER A 131 1.33 13.43 -4.22
N ILE A 132 2.67 13.36 -4.30
CA ILE A 132 3.54 14.54 -4.27
C ILE A 132 3.26 15.43 -5.49
N ALA A 133 3.08 14.84 -6.68
CA ALA A 133 2.69 15.60 -7.85
C ALA A 133 1.33 16.29 -7.64
N ASP A 134 0.31 15.58 -7.16
CA ASP A 134 -1.01 16.15 -6.82
C ASP A 134 -0.88 17.34 -5.88
N LEU A 135 -0.17 17.17 -4.76
CA LEU A 135 0.07 18.22 -3.78
C LEU A 135 0.73 19.46 -4.40
N ARG A 136 1.73 19.28 -5.27
CA ARG A 136 2.41 20.39 -5.95
C ARG A 136 1.52 21.13 -6.95
N ALA A 137 0.58 20.43 -7.60
CA ALA A 137 -0.38 21.10 -8.49
C ALA A 137 -1.39 21.90 -7.68
N VAL A 138 -1.95 21.29 -6.64
CA VAL A 138 -2.93 21.93 -5.77
C VAL A 138 -2.32 23.14 -5.06
N SER A 139 -1.08 23.04 -4.57
CA SER A 139 -0.38 24.16 -3.89
C SER A 139 0.02 25.30 -4.81
N ARG A 140 0.06 25.10 -6.14
CA ARG A 140 0.32 26.16 -7.12
C ARG A 140 -0.95 26.88 -7.57
N ALA A 141 -2.10 26.24 -7.39
CA ALA A 141 -3.41 26.77 -7.76
C ALA A 141 -4.10 27.54 -6.61
N ALA A 142 -3.64 27.33 -5.37
CA ALA A 142 -4.04 28.06 -4.18
C ALA A 142 -3.14 29.29 -3.94
#